data_AF-W9NT92-F1
#
_entry.id   AF-W9NT92-F1
#
_cell.length_a   1.000
_cell.length_b   1.000
_cell.length_c   1.000
_cell.angle_alpha   90.00
_cell.angle_beta   90.00
_cell.angle_gamma   90.00
#
_symmetry.space_group_name_H-M   'P 1'
#
loop_
_entity.id
_entity.type
_entity.pdbx_description
1 polymer ?
#
loop_
_entity_poly.entity_id
_entity_poly.type
_entity_poly.pdbx_seq_one_letter_code
_entity_poly.pdbx_strand_id
1 'polypeptide(L)'
;MKEIRDEWRKKKEVIVNGVEKRLQFKQWLEHTGKDVEYASYDASRAEIRSQLNKKEDFFTIDTQLAPEAREAIRKARFADKPLSSADLSRLLCSDDTVDFTLTQAPADQDEDEDNDLSDEDDLKMPSSPPCLLDRESSLPTIPSTPCPPQHHARYDDAFTNRMIEEAEALEANQALYDEQ
;
A
#
# COMPACT_ATOMS: atom_id res chain seq x y z
N MET A 1 4.94 -9.17 19.82
CA MET A 1 4.81 -8.03 20.77
C MET A 1 3.42 -7.82 21.36
N LYS A 2 2.35 -7.67 20.54
CA LYS A 2 0.97 -7.57 21.06
C LYS A 2 0.61 -8.80 21.89
N GLU A 3 0.87 -9.99 21.35
CA GLU A 3 0.63 -11.27 22.02
C GLU A 3 1.31 -11.40 23.39
N ILE A 4 2.61 -11.06 23.51
CA ILE A 4 3.34 -11.08 24.79
C ILE A 4 2.74 -10.07 25.79
N ARG A 5 2.31 -8.89 25.33
CA ARG A 5 1.64 -7.90 26.19
C ARG A 5 0.24 -8.35 26.59
N ASP A 6 -0.49 -9.01 25.71
CA ASP A 6 -1.85 -9.50 25.98
C ASP A 6 -1.81 -10.68 26.93
N GLU A 7 -0.81 -11.54 26.79
CA GLU A 7 -0.55 -12.62 27.74
C GLU A 7 -0.17 -12.06 29.10
N TRP A 8 0.68 -11.03 29.18
CA TRP A 8 0.92 -10.34 30.44
C TRP A 8 -0.36 -9.76 31.02
N ARG A 9 -1.19 -9.07 30.23
CA ARG A 9 -2.45 -8.50 30.73
C ARG A 9 -3.37 -9.57 31.35
N LYS A 10 -3.41 -10.77 30.77
CA LYS A 10 -4.17 -11.92 31.26
C LYS A 10 -3.52 -12.63 32.45
N LYS A 11 -2.18 -12.68 32.51
CA LYS A 11 -1.40 -13.48 33.48
C LYS A 11 -0.47 -12.65 34.38
N LYS A 12 -0.78 -11.36 34.61
CA LYS A 12 0.05 -10.45 35.40
C LYS A 12 0.06 -10.77 36.89
N GLU A 13 -0.92 -11.51 37.38
CA GLU A 13 -1.01 -11.93 38.78
C GLU A 13 -0.26 -13.25 38.94
N VAL A 14 0.87 -13.22 39.65
CA VAL A 14 1.78 -14.35 39.83
C VAL A 14 2.08 -14.51 41.31
N ILE A 15 2.13 -15.75 41.79
CA ILE A 15 2.49 -16.06 43.18
C ILE A 15 4.01 -15.99 43.32
N VAL A 16 4.51 -14.94 43.98
CA VAL A 16 5.93 -14.77 44.27
C VAL A 16 6.13 -14.94 45.77
N ASN A 17 6.88 -15.96 46.16
CA ASN A 17 7.15 -16.31 47.56
C ASN A 17 5.87 -16.53 48.40
N GLY A 18 4.86 -17.17 47.82
CA GLY A 18 3.60 -17.51 48.49
C GLY A 18 2.59 -16.36 48.62
N VAL A 19 2.88 -15.19 48.05
CA VAL A 19 1.97 -14.03 48.00
C VAL A 19 1.60 -13.75 46.55
N GLU A 20 0.30 -13.62 46.27
CA GLU A 20 -0.19 -13.16 44.98
C GLU A 20 0.23 -11.72 44.74
N LYS A 21 1.03 -11.49 43.69
CA LYS A 21 1.50 -10.16 43.30
C LYS A 21 1.21 -9.91 41.83
N ARG A 22 0.71 -8.71 41.55
CA ARG A 22 0.64 -8.17 40.19
C ARG A 22 2.02 -7.69 39.76
N LEU A 23 2.65 -8.42 38.86
CA LEU A 23 3.98 -8.07 38.35
C LEU A 23 3.88 -6.99 37.27
N GLN A 24 4.79 -6.01 37.35
CA GLN A 24 5.04 -5.09 36.25
C GLN A 24 5.57 -5.86 35.05
N PHE A 25 5.27 -5.39 33.83
CA PHE A 25 5.57 -6.13 32.60
C PHE A 25 7.02 -6.62 32.51
N LYS A 26 8.00 -5.78 32.87
CA LYS A 26 9.42 -6.16 32.88
C LYS A 26 9.74 -7.29 33.87
N GLN A 27 9.21 -7.19 35.09
CA GLN A 27 9.39 -8.22 36.12
C GLN A 27 8.71 -9.54 35.73
N TRP A 28 7.57 -9.45 35.04
CA TRP A 28 6.86 -10.61 34.51
C TRP A 28 7.65 -11.30 33.39
N LEU A 29 8.29 -10.54 32.50
CA LEU A 29 9.18 -11.10 31.47
C LEU A 29 10.35 -11.86 32.09
N GLU A 30 11.03 -11.27 33.07
CA GLU A 30 12.14 -11.91 33.79
C GLU A 30 11.67 -13.17 34.55
N HIS A 31 10.51 -13.12 35.18
CA HIS A 31 9.94 -14.26 35.90
C HIS A 31 9.50 -15.41 34.96
N THR A 32 9.05 -15.09 33.75
CA THR A 32 8.59 -16.08 32.76
C THR A 32 9.68 -16.54 31.81
N GLY A 33 10.88 -15.94 31.85
CA GLY A 33 11.98 -16.21 30.92
C GLY A 33 11.71 -15.74 29.48
N LYS A 34 10.74 -14.84 29.31
CA LYS A 34 10.35 -14.26 28.01
C LYS A 34 11.08 -12.95 27.70
N ASP A 35 11.98 -12.54 28.57
CA ASP A 35 12.82 -11.36 28.42
C ASP A 35 13.70 -11.44 27.16
N VAL A 36 14.29 -12.59 26.87
CA VAL A 36 15.12 -12.81 25.67
C VAL A 36 14.32 -12.68 24.39
N GLU A 37 13.13 -13.30 24.35
CA GLU A 37 12.22 -13.21 23.20
C GLU A 37 11.71 -11.78 23.00
N TYR A 38 11.34 -11.09 24.07
CA TYR A 38 10.91 -9.70 23.98
C TYR A 38 12.03 -8.76 23.49
N ALA A 39 13.26 -8.96 23.96
CA ALA A 39 14.41 -8.16 23.57
C ALA A 39 14.79 -8.32 22.09
N SER A 40 14.66 -9.53 21.53
CA SER A 40 14.93 -9.76 20.10
C SER A 40 13.93 -9.04 19.20
N TYR A 41 12.64 -9.03 19.58
CA TYR A 41 11.62 -8.26 18.87
C TYR A 41 11.86 -6.74 18.95
N ASP A 42 12.30 -6.24 20.11
CA ASP A 42 12.60 -4.81 20.27
C ASP A 42 13.81 -4.38 19.41
N ALA A 43 14.86 -5.22 19.35
CA ALA A 43 16.02 -5.00 18.49
C ALA A 43 15.63 -4.96 17.01
N SER A 44 14.83 -5.93 16.53
CA SER A 44 14.33 -5.94 15.15
C SER A 44 13.51 -4.68 14.83
N ARG A 45 12.69 -4.22 15.77
CA ARG A 45 11.88 -3.01 15.57
C ARG A 45 12.71 -1.73 15.54
N ALA A 46 13.78 -1.65 16.34
CA ALA A 46 14.73 -0.56 16.31
C ALA A 46 15.49 -0.51 14.98
N GLU A 47 15.88 -1.66 14.45
CA GLU A 47 16.52 -1.78 13.14
C GLU A 47 15.60 -1.32 12.00
N ILE A 48 14.36 -1.83 11.95
CA ILE A 48 13.37 -1.43 10.94
C ILE A 48 13.13 0.09 11.00
N ARG A 49 12.99 0.65 12.21
CA ARG A 49 12.82 2.09 12.39
C ARG A 49 14.05 2.87 11.94
N SER A 50 15.25 2.36 12.20
CA SER A 50 16.47 2.95 11.70
C SER A 50 16.51 2.96 10.18
N GLN A 51 16.11 1.87 9.51
CA GLN A 51 16.04 1.80 8.05
C GLN A 51 15.00 2.77 7.48
N LEU A 52 13.80 2.85 8.05
CA LEU A 52 12.76 3.80 7.64
C LEU A 52 13.18 5.26 7.82
N ASN A 53 14.02 5.55 8.81
CA ASN A 53 14.53 6.91 9.06
C ASN A 53 15.77 7.25 8.21
N LYS A 54 16.38 6.28 7.53
CA LYS A 54 17.40 6.58 6.52
C LYS A 54 16.68 7.26 5.37
N LYS A 55 16.85 8.57 5.25
CA LYS A 55 16.56 9.27 4.02
C LYS A 55 17.61 8.79 3.02
N GLU A 56 17.23 7.87 2.15
CA GLU A 56 18.03 7.60 0.96
C GLU A 56 18.20 8.92 0.21
N ASP A 57 19.43 9.21 -0.21
CA ASP A 57 19.69 10.36 -1.08
C ASP A 57 19.08 10.05 -2.44
N PHE A 58 17.80 10.40 -2.61
CA PHE A 58 17.10 10.23 -3.87
C PHE A 58 17.61 11.29 -4.86
N PHE A 59 18.27 10.85 -5.92
CA PHE A 59 18.61 11.71 -7.04
C PHE A 59 17.47 11.66 -8.05
N THR A 60 16.75 12.76 -8.21
CA THR A 60 15.83 12.92 -9.33
C THR A 60 16.62 13.35 -10.55
N ILE A 61 16.76 12.45 -11.52
CA ILE A 61 17.29 12.79 -12.83
C ILE A 61 16.16 13.46 -13.61
N ASP A 62 16.17 14.79 -13.67
CA ASP A 62 15.30 15.54 -14.57
C ASP A 62 15.76 15.30 -16.02
N THR A 63 15.22 14.25 -16.63
CA THR A 63 15.36 14.04 -18.07
C THR A 63 14.50 15.11 -18.74
N GLN A 64 15.17 16.18 -19.19
CA GLN A 64 14.54 17.26 -19.92
C GLN A 64 13.57 16.70 -20.96
N LEU A 65 12.31 17.11 -20.90
CA LEU A 65 11.27 16.61 -21.79
C LEU A 65 11.70 16.80 -23.25
N ALA A 66 11.74 15.69 -24.01
CA ALA A 66 12.13 15.69 -25.41
C ALA A 66 11.32 16.74 -26.21
N PRO A 67 11.93 17.45 -27.18
CA PRO A 67 11.22 18.44 -27.99
C PRO A 67 9.96 17.89 -28.67
N GLU A 68 10.00 16.62 -29.07
CA GLU A 68 8.86 15.91 -29.66
C GLU A 68 7.69 15.76 -28.66
N ALA A 69 7.97 15.40 -27.41
CA ALA A 69 6.94 15.29 -26.38
C ALA A 69 6.33 16.67 -26.03
N ARG A 70 7.16 17.74 -26.04
CA ARG A 70 6.66 19.12 -25.91
C ARG A 70 5.71 19.49 -27.04
N GLU A 71 6.05 19.10 -28.27
CA GLU A 71 5.20 19.31 -29.44
C GLU A 71 3.90 18.50 -29.38
N ALA A 72 3.98 17.23 -28.99
CA ALA A 72 2.80 16.37 -28.85
C ALA A 72 1.81 16.93 -27.82
N ILE A 73 2.30 17.36 -26.65
CA ILE A 73 1.47 18.00 -25.61
C ILE A 73 0.83 19.27 -26.15
N ARG A 74 1.59 20.10 -26.87
CA ARG A 74 1.06 21.32 -27.49
C ARG A 74 -0.06 20.98 -28.47
N LYS A 75 0.12 20.01 -29.37
CA LYS A 75 -0.91 19.58 -30.32
C LYS A 75 -2.15 19.04 -29.61
N ALA A 76 -1.99 18.21 -28.58
CA ALA A 76 -3.10 17.64 -27.81
C ALA A 76 -3.94 18.72 -27.10
N ARG A 77 -3.33 19.82 -26.63
CA ARG A 77 -4.07 20.93 -26.00
C ARG A 77 -5.05 21.63 -26.94
N PHE A 78 -4.73 21.67 -28.23
CA PHE A 78 -5.53 22.29 -29.29
C PHE A 78 -6.43 21.29 -30.03
N ALA A 79 -6.27 20.00 -29.79
CA ALA A 79 -7.17 18.99 -30.34
C ALA A 79 -8.55 19.09 -29.67
N ASP A 80 -9.57 18.61 -30.38
CA ASP A 80 -10.92 18.51 -29.84
C ASP A 80 -10.92 17.58 -28.61
N LYS A 81 -11.42 18.10 -27.50
CA LYS A 81 -11.45 17.40 -26.22
C LYS A 81 -12.75 16.62 -26.11
N PRO A 82 -12.73 15.36 -25.61
CA PRO A 82 -13.96 14.62 -25.39
C PRO A 82 -14.82 15.32 -24.33
N LEU A 83 -16.15 15.21 -24.48
CA LEU A 83 -17.12 15.82 -23.54
C LEU A 83 -16.90 15.37 -22.09
N SER A 84 -16.31 14.18 -21.86
CA SER A 84 -15.95 13.68 -20.52
C SER A 84 -14.89 14.50 -19.80
N SER A 85 -14.10 15.30 -20.53
CA SER A 85 -13.08 16.19 -19.98
C SER A 85 -13.55 17.64 -19.85
N ALA A 86 -14.77 17.95 -20.30
CA ALA A 86 -15.38 19.24 -20.10
C ALA A 86 -15.90 19.34 -18.66
N ASP A 87 -15.65 20.48 -18.02
CA ASP A 87 -16.26 20.82 -16.74
C ASP A 87 -17.75 21.09 -16.94
N LEU A 88 -18.58 20.12 -16.54
CA LEU A 88 -20.03 20.19 -16.67
C LEU A 88 -20.70 20.88 -15.47
N SER A 89 -19.95 21.21 -14.41
CA SER A 89 -20.49 21.89 -13.22
C SER A 89 -20.98 23.30 -13.49
N ARG A 90 -20.66 23.86 -14.67
CA ARG A 90 -21.12 25.18 -15.13
C ARG A 90 -22.31 25.10 -16.10
N LEU A 91 -22.79 23.91 -16.43
CA LEU A 91 -24.02 23.77 -17.19
C LEU A 91 -25.18 24.30 -16.35
N LEU A 92 -25.91 25.29 -16.88
CA LEU A 92 -27.18 25.69 -16.29
C LEU A 92 -28.07 24.44 -16.22
N CYS A 93 -28.48 24.08 -15.00
CA CYS A 93 -29.32 22.91 -14.64
C CYS A 93 -28.59 21.59 -14.27
N SER A 94 -27.37 21.61 -13.73
CA SER A 94 -26.84 20.42 -13.03
C SER A 94 -27.61 20.19 -11.71
N ASP A 95 -28.58 19.28 -11.72
CA ASP A 95 -29.40 18.90 -10.55
C ASP A 95 -28.67 17.90 -9.63
N ASP A 96 -27.43 18.23 -9.22
CA ASP A 96 -26.60 17.38 -8.33
C ASP A 96 -26.70 17.79 -6.84
N THR A 97 -27.66 18.64 -6.48
CA THR A 97 -27.81 19.10 -5.09
C THR A 97 -28.75 18.17 -4.32
N VAL A 98 -28.17 17.35 -3.44
CA VAL A 98 -28.91 16.53 -2.46
C VAL A 98 -28.84 17.18 -1.08
N ASP A 99 -29.97 17.64 -0.56
CA ASP A 99 -30.10 18.17 0.80
C ASP A 99 -30.31 17.02 1.79
N PHE A 100 -29.34 16.78 2.67
CA PHE A 100 -29.49 15.83 3.77
C PHE A 100 -29.96 16.57 5.02
N THR A 101 -31.07 16.12 5.59
CA THR A 101 -31.54 16.55 6.91
C THR A 101 -31.01 15.58 7.97
N LEU A 102 -29.92 15.95 8.66
CA LEU A 102 -29.42 15.18 9.79
C LEU A 102 -30.18 15.59 11.06
N THR A 103 -31.15 14.77 11.46
CA THR A 103 -31.80 14.93 12.77
C THR A 103 -30.86 14.41 13.85
N GLN A 104 -30.10 15.30 14.49
CA GLN A 104 -29.23 14.95 15.62
C GLN A 104 -30.10 14.60 16.84
N ALA A 105 -30.03 13.35 17.31
CA ALA A 105 -30.56 12.99 18.62
C ALA A 105 -29.70 13.65 19.73
N PRO A 106 -30.29 14.09 20.85
CA PRO A 106 -29.56 14.79 21.90
C PRO A 106 -28.48 13.90 22.51
N ALA A 107 -27.34 14.51 22.81
CA ALA A 107 -26.22 13.91 23.49
C ALA A 107 -26.59 13.68 24.96
N ASP A 108 -26.84 12.43 25.33
CA ASP A 108 -26.75 12.02 26.73
C ASP A 108 -25.29 11.71 27.04
N GLN A 109 -24.74 12.52 27.95
CA GLN A 109 -23.44 12.35 28.57
C GLN A 109 -23.51 11.16 29.52
N ASP A 110 -22.71 10.14 29.27
CA ASP A 110 -22.13 9.31 30.33
C ASP A 110 -20.65 9.11 29.94
N GLU A 111 -19.78 9.74 30.73
CA GLU A 111 -18.34 9.66 30.62
C GLU A 111 -17.87 8.37 31.31
N ASP A 112 -17.45 7.37 30.53
CA ASP A 112 -16.52 6.33 30.97
C ASP A 112 -15.58 6.05 29.78
N GLU A 113 -14.45 6.75 29.75
CA GLU A 113 -13.44 6.66 28.69
C GLU A 113 -12.55 5.42 28.91
N ASP A 114 -13.11 4.24 28.69
CA ASP A 114 -12.35 3.02 28.38
C ASP A 114 -12.65 2.66 26.92
N ASN A 115 -11.72 3.03 26.04
CA ASN A 115 -11.79 2.73 24.60
C ASN A 115 -11.63 1.22 24.35
N ASP A 116 -12.71 0.47 24.52
CA ASP A 116 -12.87 -0.90 24.01
C ASP A 116 -12.91 -0.84 22.48
N LEU A 117 -11.79 -1.20 21.84
CA LEU A 117 -11.80 -1.59 20.42
C LEU A 117 -12.29 -3.03 20.33
N SER A 118 -13.55 -3.23 20.69
CA SER A 118 -14.28 -4.45 20.42
C SER A 118 -15.02 -4.24 19.09
N ASP A 119 -14.30 -4.44 17.99
CA ASP A 119 -14.90 -4.53 16.65
C ASP A 119 -15.71 -5.83 16.59
N GLU A 120 -16.88 -5.85 17.21
CA GLU A 120 -17.94 -6.81 16.96
C GLU A 120 -19.20 -6.12 16.46
N ASP A 121 -19.06 -5.35 15.39
CA ASP A 121 -20.11 -5.21 14.42
C ASP A 121 -19.55 -5.66 13.06
N ASP A 122 -19.61 -6.98 12.83
CA ASP A 122 -19.76 -7.52 11.47
C ASP A 122 -21.09 -6.96 10.94
N LEU A 123 -21.08 -5.69 10.52
CA LEU A 123 -22.18 -5.03 9.87
C LEU A 123 -22.53 -5.88 8.65
N LYS A 124 -23.62 -6.62 8.77
CA LYS A 124 -24.14 -7.45 7.69
C LYS A 124 -24.48 -6.53 6.53
N MET A 125 -23.57 -6.45 5.57
CA MET A 125 -23.73 -5.66 4.36
C MET A 125 -25.08 -6.04 3.72
N PRO A 126 -25.99 -5.09 3.49
CA PRO A 126 -27.22 -5.40 2.79
C PRO A 126 -26.86 -6.00 1.44
N SER A 127 -27.44 -7.16 1.13
CA SER A 127 -27.24 -7.83 -0.16
C SER A 127 -27.59 -6.88 -1.29
N SER A 128 -26.83 -6.96 -2.39
CA SER A 128 -26.86 -6.14 -3.60
C SER A 128 -28.23 -5.52 -3.95
N PRO A 129 -28.25 -4.28 -4.47
CA PRO A 129 -29.49 -3.65 -4.91
C PRO A 129 -30.23 -4.55 -5.91
N PRO A 130 -31.58 -4.49 -5.95
CA PRO A 130 -32.36 -5.31 -6.85
C PRO A 130 -31.88 -5.11 -8.29
N CYS A 131 -31.59 -6.21 -8.99
CA CYS A 131 -31.25 -6.16 -10.40
C CYS A 131 -32.37 -5.43 -11.14
N LEU A 132 -32.03 -4.32 -11.81
CA LEU A 132 -32.93 -3.70 -12.76
C LEU A 132 -33.33 -4.76 -13.78
N LEU A 133 -34.64 -4.89 -14.00
CA LEU A 133 -35.23 -5.67 -15.08
C LEU A 133 -34.41 -5.45 -16.36
N ASP A 134 -34.04 -6.56 -17.01
CA ASP A 134 -33.42 -6.60 -18.34
C ASP A 134 -34.31 -5.85 -19.34
N ARG A 135 -34.20 -4.53 -19.36
CA ARG A 135 -34.59 -3.75 -20.52
C ARG A 135 -33.53 -4.12 -21.53
N GLU A 136 -33.91 -4.97 -22.49
CA GLU A 136 -33.16 -5.19 -23.72
C GLU A 136 -32.81 -3.83 -24.33
N SER A 137 -31.65 -3.31 -23.93
CA SER A 137 -30.99 -2.22 -24.59
C SER A 137 -30.29 -2.90 -25.75
N SER A 138 -30.91 -2.79 -26.92
CA SER A 138 -30.28 -3.10 -28.19
C SER A 138 -29.10 -2.12 -28.38
N LEU A 139 -28.01 -2.35 -27.66
CA LEU A 139 -26.74 -1.71 -27.98
C LEU A 139 -26.20 -2.41 -29.23
N PRO A 140 -25.73 -1.65 -30.24
CA PRO A 140 -25.07 -2.26 -31.38
C PRO A 140 -23.83 -3.00 -30.88
N THR A 141 -23.71 -4.27 -31.27
CA THR A 141 -22.49 -5.08 -31.08
C THR A 141 -21.30 -4.31 -31.62
N ILE A 142 -20.49 -3.76 -30.72
CA ILE A 142 -19.21 -3.16 -31.09
C ILE A 142 -18.32 -4.31 -31.56
N PRO A 143 -17.74 -4.25 -32.78
CA PRO A 143 -16.81 -5.28 -33.21
C PRO A 143 -15.58 -5.24 -32.29
N SER A 144 -15.24 -6.38 -31.69
CA SER A 144 -14.01 -6.54 -30.91
C SER A 144 -12.81 -6.05 -31.73
N THR A 145 -12.14 -5.01 -31.25
CA THR A 145 -10.83 -4.62 -31.76
C THR A 145 -9.85 -5.78 -31.56
N PRO A 146 -9.13 -6.25 -32.60
CA PRO A 146 -8.15 -7.30 -32.44
C PRO A 146 -7.02 -6.82 -31.54
N CYS A 147 -6.57 -7.67 -30.62
CA CYS A 147 -5.37 -7.41 -29.82
C CYS A 147 -4.17 -7.13 -30.76
N PRO A 148 -3.34 -6.11 -30.46
CA PRO A 148 -2.12 -5.89 -31.22
C PRO A 148 -1.23 -7.14 -31.13
N PRO A 149 -0.57 -7.54 -32.24
CA PRO A 149 0.34 -8.67 -32.23
C PRO A 149 1.42 -8.43 -31.17
N GLN A 150 1.58 -9.39 -30.25
CA GLN A 150 2.67 -9.38 -29.29
C GLN A 150 3.97 -9.47 -30.10
N HIS A 151 4.64 -8.33 -30.28
CA HIS A 151 6.04 -8.32 -30.66
C HIS A 151 6.80 -9.00 -29.51
N HIS A 152 7.06 -10.30 -29.64
CA HIS A 152 8.17 -10.93 -28.94
C HIS A 152 9.43 -10.26 -29.46
N ALA A 153 9.77 -9.16 -28.80
CA ALA A 153 10.91 -8.39 -29.15
C ALA A 153 12.13 -9.22 -28.77
N ARG A 154 12.95 -9.55 -29.77
CA ARG A 154 14.27 -10.20 -29.63
C ARG A 154 15.29 -9.29 -28.94
N TYR A 155 14.88 -8.56 -27.90
CA TYR A 155 15.79 -7.70 -27.13
C TYR A 155 16.63 -8.52 -26.13
N ASP A 156 16.23 -9.75 -25.85
CA ASP A 156 16.95 -10.62 -24.92
C ASP A 156 18.31 -11.05 -25.48
N ASP A 157 18.41 -11.35 -26.78
CA ASP A 157 19.65 -11.89 -27.35
C ASP A 157 20.80 -10.86 -27.36
N ALA A 158 20.52 -9.61 -27.76
CA ALA A 158 21.55 -8.57 -27.80
C ALA A 158 22.03 -8.16 -26.40
N PHE A 159 21.11 -8.13 -25.43
CA PHE A 159 21.45 -7.87 -24.03
C PHE A 159 22.25 -9.03 -23.43
N THR A 160 21.81 -10.27 -23.68
CA THR A 160 22.49 -11.48 -23.18
C THR A 160 23.88 -11.61 -23.77
N ASN A 161 24.06 -11.38 -25.08
CA ASN A 161 25.37 -11.42 -25.73
C ASN A 161 26.32 -10.37 -25.17
N ARG A 162 25.83 -9.17 -24.85
CA ARG A 162 26.63 -8.10 -24.26
C ARG A 162 27.09 -8.44 -22.83
N MET A 163 26.23 -9.08 -22.03
CA MET A 163 26.59 -9.56 -20.69
C MET A 163 27.65 -10.67 -20.74
N ILE A 164 27.59 -11.55 -21.73
CA ILE A 164 28.58 -12.62 -21.92
C ILE A 164 29.93 -12.04 -22.33
N GLU A 165 29.96 -11.13 -23.31
CA GLU A 165 31.20 -10.48 -23.77
C GLU A 165 31.90 -9.70 -22.64
N GLU A 166 31.14 -9.02 -21.78
CA GLU A 166 31.69 -8.30 -20.63
C GLU A 166 32.27 -9.25 -19.58
N ALA A 167 31.62 -10.40 -19.34
CA ALA A 167 32.13 -11.42 -18.41
C ALA A 167 33.44 -12.05 -18.91
N GLU A 168 33.53 -12.39 -20.20
CA GLU A 168 34.74 -12.95 -20.80
C GLU A 168 35.91 -11.95 -20.78
N ALA A 169 35.65 -10.66 -21.01
CA ALA A 169 36.67 -9.62 -20.93
C ALA A 169 37.22 -9.44 -19.51
N LEU A 170 36.39 -9.57 -18.49
CA LEU A 170 36.82 -9.52 -17.08
C LEU A 170 37.65 -10.75 -16.72
N GLU A 171 37.24 -11.95 -17.14
CA GLU A 171 37.98 -13.19 -16.91
C GLU A 171 39.35 -13.17 -17.61
N ALA A 172 39.42 -12.69 -18.85
CA ALA A 172 40.68 -12.55 -19.58
C ALA A 172 41.65 -11.55 -18.92
N ASN A 173 41.13 -10.44 -18.38
CA ASN A 173 41.96 -9.51 -17.62
C ASN A 173 42.44 -10.13 -16.30
N GLN A 174 41.58 -10.84 -15.58
CA GLN A 174 41.93 -11.52 -14.33
C GLN A 174 43.04 -12.57 -14.56
N ALA A 175 42.93 -13.39 -15.61
CA ALA A 175 43.95 -14.37 -15.97
C ALA A 175 45.32 -13.74 -16.30
N LEU A 176 45.32 -12.53 -16.88
CA LEU A 176 46.54 -11.78 -17.20
C LEU A 176 47.26 -11.24 -15.94
N TYR A 177 46.51 -10.97 -14.86
CA TYR A 177 47.07 -10.58 -13.57
C TYR A 177 47.58 -11.77 -12.74
N ASP A 178 46.99 -12.96 -12.91
CA ASP A 178 47.39 -14.17 -12.17
C ASP A 178 48.65 -14.85 -12.77
N GLU A 179 49.10 -14.44 -13.95
CA GLU A 179 50.31 -14.95 -14.63
C GLU A 179 51.58 -14.09 -14.43
N GLN A 180 51.53 -13.05 -13.59
CA GLN A 180 52.68 -12.21 -13.17
C GLN A 180 53.17 -12.53 -11.76
#